data_AF-B3U0Q5-F1
#
_entry.id   AF-B3U0Q5-F1
#
_cell.length_a   1.000
_cell.length_b   1.000
_cell.length_c   1.000
_cell.angle_alpha   90.00
_cell.angle_beta   90.00
_cell.angle_gamma   90.00
#
_symmetry.space_group_name_H-M   'P 1'
#
loop_
_entity.id
_entity.type
_entity.pdbx_description
1 polymer ?
#
loop_
_entity_poly.entity_id
_entity_poly.type
_entity_poly.pdbx_seq_one_letter_code
_entity_poly.pdbx_strand_id
1 'polypeptide(L)'
;VGAASFKEAMRMGSEIYHHLKAVIKKKYGQDACNVGDEGGFAPNIQDNKEGLELLMTAIDKAGYTGKIKIAMDVAASEFHKNKKYDLDFKNPKASPDSYLSSDQLGDLYRSFVKDHPVVS
;
A
#
# COMPACT_ATOMS: atom_id res chain seq x y z
N VAL A 1 -11.14 -17.63 -3.33
CA VAL A 1 -10.84 -16.22 -2.98
C VAL A 1 -12.09 -15.41 -3.22
N GLY A 2 -12.36 -14.40 -2.39
CA GLY A 2 -13.37 -13.39 -2.67
C GLY A 2 -14.75 -13.67 -2.09
N ALA A 3 -15.63 -12.71 -2.41
CA ALA A 3 -17.04 -12.70 -2.10
C ALA A 3 -17.85 -13.52 -3.09
N ALA A 4 -19.06 -13.95 -2.70
CA ALA A 4 -19.99 -14.67 -3.57
C ALA A 4 -20.78 -13.75 -4.51
N SER A 5 -20.71 -12.44 -4.32
CA SER A 5 -21.38 -11.44 -5.16
C SER A 5 -20.69 -10.08 -5.09
N PHE A 6 -20.97 -9.21 -6.05
CA PHE A 6 -20.50 -7.82 -6.02
C PHE A 6 -20.98 -7.07 -4.76
N LYS A 7 -22.23 -7.30 -4.33
CA LYS A 7 -22.78 -6.69 -3.10
C LYS A 7 -21.95 -7.09 -1.87
N GLU A 8 -21.59 -8.37 -1.77
CA GLU A 8 -20.75 -8.84 -0.68
C GLU A 8 -19.31 -8.31 -0.80
N ALA A 9 -18.76 -8.21 -2.01
CA ALA A 9 -17.44 -7.61 -2.24
C ALA A 9 -17.40 -6.15 -1.77
N MET A 10 -18.41 -5.35 -2.11
CA MET A 10 -18.53 -3.96 -1.67
C MET A 10 -18.66 -3.83 -0.14
N ARG A 11 -19.42 -4.73 0.50
CA ARG A 11 -19.53 -4.78 1.96
C ARG A 11 -18.19 -5.11 2.61
N MET A 12 -17.48 -6.12 2.11
CA MET A 12 -16.16 -6.49 2.62
C MET A 12 -15.18 -5.33 2.47
N GLY A 13 -15.14 -4.68 1.30
CA GLY A 13 -14.29 -3.53 1.03
C GLY A 13 -14.54 -2.35 1.96
N SER A 14 -15.81 -1.99 2.20
CA SER A 14 -16.15 -0.87 3.08
C SER A 14 -15.84 -1.14 4.55
N GLU A 15 -16.06 -2.37 5.02
CA GLU A 15 -15.68 -2.79 6.36
C GLU A 15 -14.15 -2.73 6.55
N ILE A 16 -13.36 -3.24 5.60
CA ILE A 16 -11.89 -3.16 5.62
C ILE A 16 -11.43 -1.70 5.63
N TYR A 17 -12.03 -0.84 4.81
CA TYR A 17 -11.70 0.58 4.76
C TYR A 17 -11.92 1.27 6.13
N HIS A 18 -13.03 1.00 6.81
CA HIS A 18 -13.27 1.53 8.16
C HIS A 18 -12.31 0.96 9.21
N HIS A 19 -11.97 -0.33 9.12
CA HIS A 19 -10.94 -0.93 9.98
C HIS A 19 -9.56 -0.31 9.73
N LEU A 20 -9.20 -0.06 8.46
CA LEU A 20 -7.96 0.61 8.09
C LEU A 20 -7.88 2.00 8.69
N LYS A 21 -8.97 2.77 8.64
CA LYS A 21 -9.06 4.08 9.31
C LYS A 21 -8.73 3.98 10.79
N ALA A 22 -9.29 3.00 11.48
CA ALA A 22 -9.04 2.79 12.92
C ALA A 22 -7.59 2.39 13.21
N VAL A 23 -6.99 1.54 12.36
CA VAL A 23 -5.58 1.15 12.45
C VAL A 23 -4.66 2.36 12.26
N ILE A 24 -4.91 3.16 11.21
CA ILE A 24 -4.15 4.38 10.91
C ILE A 24 -4.29 5.39 12.04
N LYS A 25 -5.52 5.66 12.50
CA LYS A 25 -5.77 6.58 13.62
C LYS A 25 -4.99 6.20 14.86
N LYS A 26 -4.95 4.90 15.18
CA LYS A 26 -4.24 4.39 16.35
C LYS A 26 -2.72 4.56 16.22
N LYS A 27 -2.16 4.40 15.02
CA LYS A 27 -0.71 4.42 14.81
C LYS A 27 -0.15 5.82 14.54
N TYR A 28 -0.84 6.64 13.76
CA TYR A 28 -0.36 7.95 13.29
C TYR A 28 -1.20 9.13 13.78
N GLY A 29 -2.30 8.89 14.49
CA GLY A 29 -3.18 9.93 15.00
C GLY A 29 -4.35 10.28 14.07
N GLN A 30 -5.23 11.15 14.55
CA GLN A 30 -6.47 11.54 13.85
C GLN A 30 -6.20 12.21 12.50
N ASP A 31 -5.16 13.02 12.40
CA ASP A 31 -4.87 13.81 11.20
C ASP A 31 -4.41 12.93 10.01
N ALA A 32 -3.87 11.75 10.28
CA ALA A 32 -3.51 10.76 9.27
C ALA A 32 -4.72 10.07 8.62
N CYS A 33 -5.94 10.34 9.10
CA CYS A 33 -7.18 9.78 8.55
C CYS A 33 -7.87 10.69 7.53
N ASN A 34 -7.21 11.78 7.13
CA ASN A 34 -7.63 12.57 5.98
C ASN A 34 -7.49 11.75 4.70
N VAL A 35 -8.28 12.09 3.68
CA VAL A 35 -8.35 11.35 2.43
C VAL A 35 -7.70 12.13 1.30
N GLY A 36 -7.05 11.41 0.39
CA GLY A 36 -6.57 11.96 -0.89
C GLY A 36 -7.68 12.00 -1.95
N ASP A 37 -7.29 12.29 -3.19
CA ASP A 37 -8.21 12.55 -4.30
C ASP A 37 -9.13 11.35 -4.63
N GLU A 38 -8.62 10.12 -4.47
CA GLU A 38 -9.39 8.89 -4.71
C GLU A 38 -10.11 8.35 -3.46
N GLY A 39 -10.09 9.10 -2.35
CA GLY A 39 -10.74 8.72 -1.11
C GLY A 39 -9.94 7.74 -0.23
N GLY A 40 -8.74 7.32 -0.64
CA GLY A 40 -7.81 6.56 0.20
C GLY A 40 -7.16 7.41 1.30
N PHE A 41 -6.67 6.77 2.37
CA PHE A 41 -5.91 7.45 3.42
C PHE A 41 -4.47 7.72 3.00
N ALA A 42 -3.90 8.85 3.43
CA ALA A 42 -2.52 9.24 3.16
C ALA A 42 -1.70 9.42 4.46
N PRO A 43 -1.48 8.35 5.26
CA PRO A 43 -0.59 8.43 6.42
C PRO A 43 0.85 8.69 5.96
N ASN A 44 1.65 9.31 6.84
CA ASN A 44 3.06 9.59 6.58
C ASN A 44 3.93 8.32 6.75
N ILE A 45 3.70 7.32 5.90
CA ILE A 45 4.51 6.09 5.84
C ILE A 45 5.89 6.39 5.24
N GLN A 46 6.92 5.73 5.75
CA GLN A 46 8.30 5.91 5.28
C GLN A 46 8.78 4.75 4.41
N ASP A 47 8.08 3.61 4.45
CA ASP A 47 8.41 2.40 3.71
C ASP A 47 7.15 1.83 3.04
N ASN A 48 7.26 1.39 1.80
CA ASN A 48 6.16 0.81 1.04
C ASN A 48 5.62 -0.48 1.69
N LYS A 49 6.51 -1.27 2.33
CA LYS A 49 6.10 -2.46 3.07
C LYS A 49 5.17 -2.12 4.22
N GLU A 50 5.39 -0.99 4.89
CA GLU A 50 4.54 -0.51 5.98
C GLU A 50 3.07 -0.31 5.53
N GLY A 51 2.88 0.18 4.30
CA GLY A 51 1.55 0.28 3.69
C GLY A 51 0.85 -1.07 3.54
N LEU A 52 1.58 -2.09 3.08
CA LEU A 52 1.07 -3.46 2.95
C LEU A 52 0.72 -4.06 4.33
N GLU A 53 1.55 -3.84 5.34
CA GLU A 53 1.30 -4.34 6.71
C GLU A 53 0.06 -3.70 7.34
N LEU A 54 -0.20 -2.41 7.08
CA LEU A 54 -1.42 -1.73 7.51
C LEU A 54 -2.66 -2.37 6.87
N LEU A 55 -2.61 -2.66 5.57
CA LEU A 55 -3.68 -3.34 4.84
C LEU A 55 -3.92 -4.75 5.39
N MET A 56 -2.87 -5.53 5.61
CA MET A 56 -2.96 -6.87 6.19
C MET A 56 -3.60 -6.84 7.59
N THR A 57 -3.19 -5.89 8.43
CA THR A 57 -3.78 -5.69 9.76
C THR A 57 -5.27 -5.34 9.67
N ALA A 58 -5.67 -4.51 8.70
CA ALA A 58 -7.07 -4.14 8.50
C ALA A 58 -7.92 -5.31 8.00
N ILE A 59 -7.40 -6.10 7.05
CA ILE A 59 -8.04 -7.31 6.52
C ILE A 59 -8.26 -8.34 7.63
N ASP A 60 -7.26 -8.54 8.49
CA ASP A 60 -7.34 -9.44 9.63
C ASP A 60 -8.40 -8.99 10.64
N LYS A 61 -8.36 -7.71 11.04
CA LYS A 61 -9.35 -7.13 11.96
C LYS A 61 -10.78 -7.17 11.44
N ALA A 62 -10.97 -7.09 10.12
CA ALA A 62 -12.26 -7.21 9.47
C ALA A 62 -12.73 -8.68 9.33
N GLY A 63 -11.89 -9.66 9.67
CA GLY A 63 -12.23 -11.09 9.59
C GLY A 63 -12.21 -11.66 8.17
N TYR A 64 -11.47 -11.03 7.24
CA TYR A 64 -11.45 -11.39 5.82
C TYR A 64 -10.12 -11.96 5.31
N THR A 65 -9.25 -12.38 6.22
CA THR A 65 -8.00 -13.08 5.89
C THR A 65 -8.24 -14.23 4.91
N GLY A 66 -7.46 -14.29 3.84
CA GLY A 66 -7.58 -15.29 2.77
C GLY A 66 -8.69 -15.03 1.74
N LYS A 67 -9.61 -14.10 2.01
CA LYS A 67 -10.67 -13.72 1.06
C LYS A 67 -10.32 -12.49 0.22
N ILE A 68 -9.39 -11.66 0.68
CA ILE A 68 -8.97 -10.41 0.05
C ILE A 68 -7.55 -10.56 -0.51
N LYS A 69 -7.31 -9.92 -1.66
CA LYS A 69 -6.00 -9.78 -2.31
C LYS A 69 -5.68 -8.31 -2.45
N ILE A 70 -4.39 -7.98 -2.61
CA ILE A 70 -3.90 -6.61 -2.74
C ILE A 70 -3.48 -6.37 -4.19
N ALA A 71 -3.72 -5.15 -4.68
CA ALA A 71 -3.18 -4.65 -5.93
C ALA A 71 -2.39 -3.37 -5.67
N MET A 72 -1.37 -3.10 -6.49
CA MET A 72 -0.52 -1.92 -6.37
C MET A 72 -0.42 -1.19 -7.71
N ASP A 73 -0.85 0.06 -7.76
CA ASP A 73 -0.40 0.99 -8.80
C ASP A 73 0.85 1.71 -8.29
N VAL A 74 1.99 1.36 -8.85
CA VAL A 74 3.27 1.91 -8.42
C VAL A 74 3.55 3.26 -9.10
N ALA A 75 2.92 3.55 -10.24
CA ALA A 75 3.20 4.76 -11.03
C ALA A 75 4.72 5.05 -11.21
N ALA A 76 5.51 4.01 -11.52
CA ALA A 76 6.98 4.05 -11.47
C ALA A 76 7.63 5.12 -12.38
N SER A 77 6.91 5.60 -13.39
CA SER A 77 7.32 6.73 -14.23
C SER A 77 7.54 8.02 -13.43
N GLU A 78 6.76 8.25 -12.38
CA GLU A 78 6.83 9.47 -11.54
C GLU A 78 8.15 9.61 -10.78
N PHE A 79 8.83 8.48 -10.54
CA PHE A 79 10.10 8.45 -9.82
C PHE A 79 11.24 7.80 -10.61
N HIS A 80 11.05 7.63 -11.91
CA HIS A 80 12.11 7.18 -12.80
C HIS A 80 13.07 8.34 -13.12
N LYS A 81 14.34 8.19 -12.72
CA LYS A 81 15.37 9.23 -12.85
C LYS A 81 16.70 8.61 -13.25
N ASN A 82 17.29 9.10 -14.34
CA ASN A 82 18.61 8.67 -14.82
C ASN A 82 18.73 7.13 -15.00
N LYS A 83 17.71 6.48 -15.59
CA LYS A 83 17.64 5.01 -15.77
C LYS A 83 17.61 4.19 -14.46
N LYS A 84 17.30 4.85 -13.36
CA LYS A 84 17.11 4.28 -12.03
C LYS A 84 15.81 4.79 -11.44
N TYR A 85 15.49 4.38 -10.22
CA TYR A 85 14.23 4.69 -9.54
C TYR A 85 14.50 5.27 -8.15
N ASP A 86 13.97 6.47 -7.91
CA ASP A 86 14.10 7.22 -6.65
C ASP A 86 12.89 6.97 -5.75
N LEU A 87 12.97 6.01 -4.82
CA LEU A 87 11.84 5.72 -3.94
C LEU A 87 11.53 6.85 -2.94
N ASP A 88 12.38 7.88 -2.85
CA ASP A 88 12.21 9.06 -2.02
C ASP A 88 12.07 10.35 -2.86
N PHE A 89 11.54 10.24 -4.09
CA PHE A 89 11.47 11.35 -5.07
C PHE A 89 10.76 12.63 -4.60
N LYS A 90 9.92 12.54 -3.55
CA LYS A 90 9.23 13.69 -2.94
C LYS A 90 10.14 14.46 -1.98
N ASN A 91 11.26 13.87 -1.54
CA ASN A 91 12.25 14.53 -0.72
C ASN A 91 13.25 15.28 -1.62
N PRO A 92 13.34 16.62 -1.52
CA PRO A 92 14.29 17.41 -2.32
C PRO A 92 15.76 17.10 -2.00
N LYS A 93 16.04 16.37 -0.91
CA LYS A 93 17.37 15.96 -0.47
C LYS A 93 17.69 14.48 -0.78
N ALA A 94 16.86 13.81 -1.56
CA ALA A 94 17.10 12.41 -1.94
C ALA A 94 18.47 12.25 -2.64
N SER A 95 19.23 11.23 -2.23
CA SER A 95 20.56 10.97 -2.78
C SER A 95 20.49 10.04 -4.01
N PRO A 96 21.18 10.33 -5.11
CA PRO A 96 21.29 9.40 -6.25
C PRO A 96 21.87 8.02 -5.88
N ASP A 97 22.59 7.92 -4.77
CA ASP A 97 23.17 6.66 -4.29
C ASP A 97 22.12 5.69 -3.73
N SER A 98 20.96 6.19 -3.28
CA SER A 98 19.85 5.33 -2.84
C SER A 98 18.94 4.89 -3.97
N TYR A 99 19.22 5.29 -5.22
CA TYR A 99 18.36 4.96 -6.36
C TYR A 99 18.53 3.50 -6.76
N LEU A 100 17.41 2.83 -6.99
CA LEU A 100 17.38 1.42 -7.38
C LEU A 100 17.55 1.27 -8.89
N SER A 101 18.28 0.25 -9.33
CA SER A 101 18.21 -0.25 -10.70
C SER A 101 16.85 -0.91 -10.97
N SER A 102 16.53 -1.15 -12.25
CA SER A 102 15.34 -1.92 -12.63
C SER A 102 15.30 -3.31 -11.99
N ASP A 103 16.45 -4.00 -11.90
CA ASP A 103 16.53 -5.32 -11.29
C ASP A 103 16.28 -5.27 -9.78
N GLN A 104 16.87 -4.28 -9.08
CA GLN A 104 16.66 -4.08 -7.65
C GLN A 104 15.21 -3.72 -7.33
N LEU A 105 14.57 -2.90 -8.17
CA LEU A 105 13.15 -2.58 -8.03
C LEU A 105 12.27 -3.82 -8.29
N GLY A 106 12.63 -4.63 -9.29
CA GLY A 106 11.97 -5.91 -9.57
C GLY A 106 12.09 -6.90 -8.41
N ASP A 107 13.26 -6.97 -7.75
CA ASP A 107 13.47 -7.80 -6.56
C ASP A 107 12.65 -7.31 -5.37
N LEU A 108 12.52 -5.99 -5.21
CA LEU A 108 11.63 -5.40 -4.20
C LEU A 108 10.17 -5.83 -4.44
N TYR A 109 9.67 -5.75 -5.67
CA TYR A 109 8.31 -6.21 -5.99
C TYR A 109 8.14 -7.72 -5.77
N ARG A 110 9.13 -8.53 -6.15
CA ARG A 110 9.13 -9.97 -5.85
C ARG A 110 9.04 -10.23 -4.35
N SER A 111 9.71 -9.43 -3.52
CA SER A 111 9.58 -9.53 -2.06
C SER A 111 8.16 -9.23 -1.58
N PHE A 112 7.48 -8.23 -2.15
CA PHE A 112 6.10 -7.91 -1.79
C PHE A 112 5.13 -9.03 -2.17
N VAL A 113 5.26 -9.59 -3.39
CA VAL A 113 4.43 -10.70 -3.86
C VAL A 113 4.68 -11.98 -3.05
N LYS A 114 5.92 -12.22 -2.59
CA LYS A 114 6.25 -13.37 -1.76
C LYS A 114 5.63 -13.25 -0.36
N ASP A 115 5.71 -12.06 0.23
CA ASP A 115 5.37 -11.85 1.64
C ASP A 115 3.88 -11.48 1.84
N HIS A 116 3.19 -11.02 0.79
CA HIS A 116 1.82 -10.50 0.86
C HIS A 116 0.94 -11.05 -0.28
N PRO A 117 -0.40 -11.02 -0.14
CA PRO A 117 -1.31 -11.53 -1.17
C PRO A 117 -1.49 -10.52 -2.34
N VAL A 118 -0.39 -9.98 -2.87
CA VAL A 118 -0.38 -9.08 -4.03
C VAL A 118 -0.59 -9.89 -5.30
N VAL A 119 -1.53 -9.45 -6.15
CA VAL A 119 -1.92 -10.18 -7.38
C VAL A 119 -1.91 -9.31 -8.63
N SER A 120 -1.79 -7.99 -8.48
CA SER A 120 -1.77 -7.01 -9.57
C SER A 120 -0.99 -5.77 -9.20
#